data_AF-A0A2T2XDD7-F1
#
_entry.id   AF-A0A2T2XDD7-F1
#
_cell.length_a   1.000
_cell.length_b   1.000
_cell.length_c   1.000
_cell.angle_alpha   90.00
_cell.angle_beta   90.00
_cell.angle_gamma   90.00
#
_symmetry.space_group_name_H-M   'P 1'
#
loop_
_entity.id
_entity.type
_entity.pdbx_description
1 polymer ?
#
loop_
_entity_poly.entity_id
_entity_poly.type
_entity_poly.pdbx_seq_one_letter_code
_entity_poly.pdbx_strand_id
1 'polypeptide(L)'
;MVEQFKRRTPEEILEQIRRMSRGRHRIYLGAAPGVGKTYTMLSDARGARDQGVDVVVGIVDTHGREETAEMVHGLEVMPLRMTLHKGLAVGEIDVAAIMKRAPDLVLVDELAHTNPEDASHPKRYQDVEDLLASGIHVWSTVNIQHMESLNDLVRQITGVRVRETIPDTIIQNADEVRLIDLTPEALVDRLKRGKIYQRNIDQALQNFFRVGNLTALRELALRAVADDTDDRLESYMHRHAIEGPWPTQDRIMVAVTPSPNGERLLRRGYRTARRLRAEFYVVVVRPEGHPVFATDDETRLTAHLTLAEQMGAQIVQLQNNRVAHALVQFAREHHITQMVMGESLRTRWQEIWRGSVINEVLRLTSNIDILVVGHERKWQ
;
A
#
# COMPACT_ATOMS: atom_id res chain seq x y z
N MET A 1 -30.53 0.61 -19.94
CA MET A 1 -30.15 -0.83 -19.95
C MET A 1 -30.04 -1.26 -18.51
N VAL A 2 -30.69 -2.36 -18.14
CA VAL A 2 -30.58 -2.95 -16.80
C VAL A 2 -29.16 -3.51 -16.69
N GLU A 3 -28.37 -3.02 -15.73
CA GLU A 3 -27.07 -3.60 -15.39
C GLU A 3 -27.25 -5.09 -15.11
N GLN A 4 -26.67 -5.93 -15.96
CA GLN A 4 -26.53 -7.34 -15.67
C GLN A 4 -25.50 -7.46 -14.55
N PHE A 5 -25.96 -7.55 -13.30
CA PHE A 5 -25.14 -8.01 -12.19
C PHE A 5 -24.54 -9.37 -12.58
N LYS A 6 -23.25 -9.36 -12.96
CA LYS A 6 -22.50 -10.58 -13.25
C LYS A 6 -22.52 -11.42 -11.98
N ARG A 7 -23.28 -12.53 -12.00
CA ARG A 7 -23.31 -13.48 -10.88
C ARG A 7 -21.88 -13.95 -10.64
N ARG A 8 -21.42 -13.82 -9.39
CA ARG A 8 -20.11 -14.32 -8.98
C ARG A 8 -20.01 -15.81 -9.26
N THR A 9 -18.86 -16.27 -9.71
CA THR A 9 -18.66 -17.70 -9.96
C THR A 9 -18.61 -18.46 -8.63
N PRO A 10 -18.88 -19.78 -8.63
CA PRO A 10 -18.69 -20.61 -7.45
C PRO A 10 -17.26 -20.52 -6.89
N GLU A 11 -16.24 -20.34 -7.75
CA GLU A 11 -14.86 -20.14 -7.28
C GLU A 11 -14.71 -18.81 -6.53
N GLU A 12 -15.26 -17.72 -7.06
CA GLU A 12 -15.21 -16.39 -6.42
C GLU A 12 -15.92 -16.39 -5.05
N ILE A 13 -17.03 -17.12 -4.92
CA ILE A 13 -17.76 -17.26 -3.65
C ILE A 13 -16.95 -18.10 -2.65
N LEU A 14 -16.35 -19.21 -3.10
CA LEU A 14 -15.52 -20.05 -2.24
C LEU A 14 -14.27 -19.31 -1.76
N GLU A 15 -13.64 -18.52 -2.62
CA GLU A 15 -12.51 -17.68 -2.27
C GLU A 15 -12.90 -16.60 -1.26
N GLN A 16 -14.07 -15.98 -1.42
CA GLN A 16 -14.60 -15.02 -0.46
C GLN A 16 -14.88 -15.68 0.90
N ILE A 17 -15.47 -16.88 0.94
CA ILE A 17 -15.72 -17.63 2.18
C ILE A 17 -14.39 -17.97 2.87
N ARG A 18 -13.40 -18.47 2.11
CA ARG A 18 -12.06 -18.78 2.64
C ARG A 18 -11.38 -17.55 3.22
N ARG A 19 -11.50 -16.39 2.56
CA ARG A 19 -10.98 -15.11 3.06
C ARG A 19 -11.70 -14.65 4.34
N MET A 20 -12.99 -14.93 4.48
CA MET A 20 -13.77 -14.58 5.68
C MET A 20 -13.48 -15.50 6.87
N SER A 21 -13.13 -16.77 6.63
CA SER A 21 -12.79 -17.74 7.68
C SER A 21 -11.32 -17.71 8.10
N ARG A 22 -10.47 -17.01 7.33
CA ARG A 22 -9.04 -16.90 7.61
C ARG A 22 -8.80 -15.96 8.79
N GLY A 23 -7.87 -16.35 9.66
CA GLY A 23 -7.36 -15.53 10.74
C GLY A 23 -6.73 -14.24 10.22
N ARG A 24 -6.61 -13.25 11.10
CA ARG A 24 -6.02 -11.94 10.76
C ARG A 24 -4.56 -11.88 11.13
N HIS A 25 -3.75 -11.32 10.25
CA HIS A 25 -2.31 -11.17 10.47
C HIS A 25 -1.93 -9.73 10.77
N ARG A 26 -1.33 -9.49 11.94
CA ARG A 26 -0.68 -8.22 12.26
C ARG A 26 0.84 -8.40 12.27
N ILE A 27 1.54 -7.54 11.55
CA ILE A 27 3.00 -7.53 11.50
C ILE A 27 3.54 -6.28 12.20
N TYR A 28 4.40 -6.49 13.18
CA TYR A 28 5.21 -5.44 13.80
C TYR A 28 6.50 -5.32 12.99
N LEU A 29 6.55 -4.32 12.12
CA LEU A 29 7.70 -4.06 11.24
C LEU A 29 8.65 -3.08 11.90
N GLY A 30 9.96 -3.35 11.85
CA GLY A 30 10.98 -2.43 12.34
C GLY A 30 12.14 -2.24 11.37
N ALA A 31 12.79 -1.08 11.45
CA ALA A 31 13.95 -0.77 10.61
C ALA A 31 15.18 -1.64 10.94
N ALA A 32 15.32 -2.04 12.21
CA ALA A 32 16.48 -2.76 12.70
C ALA A 32 16.18 -3.58 13.97
N PRO A 33 17.03 -4.55 14.33
CA PRO A 33 16.97 -5.20 15.64
C PRO A 33 17.09 -4.18 16.78
N GLY A 34 16.34 -4.39 17.86
CA GLY A 34 16.40 -3.54 19.06
C GLY A 34 15.50 -2.30 19.08
N VAL A 35 14.76 -2.01 18.00
CA VAL A 35 13.79 -0.89 17.98
C VAL A 35 12.60 -1.09 18.94
N GLY A 36 12.31 -2.34 19.34
CA GLY A 36 11.30 -2.65 20.34
C GLY A 36 10.13 -3.54 19.88
N LYS A 37 10.18 -4.09 18.66
CA LYS A 37 9.08 -4.88 18.06
C LYS A 37 8.45 -5.92 19.01
N THR A 38 9.26 -6.83 19.55
CA THR A 38 8.82 -7.87 20.49
C THR A 38 8.18 -7.29 21.74
N TYR A 39 8.77 -6.24 22.30
CA TYR A 39 8.24 -5.60 23.51
C TYR A 39 6.88 -4.95 23.24
N THR A 40 6.74 -4.23 22.12
CA THR A 40 5.47 -3.63 21.73
C THR A 40 4.40 -4.67 21.44
N MET A 41 4.75 -5.76 20.73
CA MET A 41 3.84 -6.88 20.48
C MET A 41 3.34 -7.51 21.78
N LEU A 42 4.22 -7.77 22.75
CA LEU A 42 3.83 -8.30 24.06
C LEU A 42 3.00 -7.31 24.88
N SER A 43 3.31 -6.02 24.80
CA SER A 43 2.53 -4.95 25.47
C SER A 43 1.11 -4.90 24.93
N ASP A 44 0.94 -4.91 23.60
CA ASP A 44 -0.37 -4.96 22.98
C ASP A 44 -1.11 -6.26 23.34
N ALA A 45 -0.39 -7.38 23.42
CA ALA A 45 -0.97 -8.71 23.66
C ALA A 45 -1.55 -8.81 25.07
N ARG A 46 -0.88 -8.21 26.06
CA ARG A 46 -1.44 -8.03 27.41
C ARG A 46 -2.72 -7.22 27.38
N GLY A 47 -2.73 -6.10 26.63
CA GLY A 47 -3.95 -5.30 26.45
C GLY A 47 -5.11 -6.08 25.84
N ALA A 48 -4.84 -6.93 24.84
CA ALA A 48 -5.86 -7.80 24.24
C ALA A 48 -6.37 -8.87 25.22
N ARG A 49 -5.46 -9.51 25.98
CA ARG A 49 -5.84 -10.46 27.04
C ARG A 49 -6.70 -9.79 28.11
N ASP A 50 -6.36 -8.58 28.53
CA ASP A 50 -7.12 -7.83 29.53
C ASP A 50 -8.53 -7.43 29.02
N GLN A 51 -8.73 -7.44 27.69
CA GLN A 51 -10.03 -7.29 27.04
C GLN A 51 -10.77 -8.62 26.81
N GLY A 52 -10.20 -9.74 27.29
CA GLY A 52 -10.81 -11.07 27.22
C GLY A 52 -10.46 -11.90 25.99
N VAL A 53 -9.49 -11.48 25.16
CA VAL A 53 -8.99 -12.28 24.03
C VAL A 53 -8.15 -13.45 24.54
N ASP A 54 -8.36 -14.66 24.00
CA ASP A 54 -7.53 -15.84 24.32
C ASP A 54 -6.18 -15.75 23.60
N VAL A 55 -5.14 -15.30 24.32
CA VAL A 55 -3.81 -15.04 23.78
C VAL A 55 -2.81 -16.08 24.26
N VAL A 56 -2.12 -16.72 23.32
CA VAL A 56 -0.99 -17.62 23.60
C VAL A 56 0.31 -17.13 22.94
N VAL A 57 1.43 -17.40 23.60
CA VAL A 57 2.77 -17.18 23.05
C VAL A 57 3.20 -18.45 22.34
N GLY A 58 3.31 -18.40 21.01
CA GLY A 58 3.82 -19.52 20.21
C GLY A 58 5.34 -19.57 20.26
N ILE A 59 6.00 -18.47 19.92
CA ILE A 59 7.44 -18.31 20.06
C ILE A 59 7.80 -16.83 20.20
N VAL A 60 8.66 -16.52 21.17
CA VAL A 60 9.16 -15.15 21.42
C VAL A 60 10.65 -15.20 21.70
N ASP A 61 11.43 -14.40 20.97
CA ASP A 61 12.86 -14.25 21.27
C ASP A 61 13.10 -13.05 22.20
N THR A 62 13.41 -13.38 23.45
CA THR A 62 13.75 -12.37 24.46
C THR A 62 15.16 -11.81 24.25
N HIS A 63 16.03 -12.47 23.47
CA HIS A 63 17.45 -12.19 23.30
C HIS A 63 18.19 -11.89 24.62
N GLY A 64 17.77 -12.55 25.72
CA GLY A 64 18.34 -12.34 27.05
C GLY A 64 17.96 -11.02 27.73
N ARG A 65 16.87 -10.36 27.29
CA ARG A 65 16.36 -9.12 27.89
C ARG A 65 15.36 -9.42 29.00
N GLU A 66 15.75 -9.16 30.26
CA GLU A 66 14.90 -9.35 31.45
C GLU A 66 13.56 -8.62 31.33
N GLU A 67 13.56 -7.33 30.94
CA GLU A 67 12.34 -6.53 30.73
C GLU A 67 11.37 -7.19 29.72
N THR A 68 11.88 -7.94 28.72
CA THR A 68 11.04 -8.63 27.72
C THR A 68 10.57 -9.99 28.24
N ALA A 69 11.40 -10.70 28.99
CA ALA A 69 11.02 -11.95 29.65
C ALA A 69 9.91 -11.73 30.70
N GLU A 70 9.98 -10.64 31.45
CA GLU A 70 8.92 -10.25 32.39
C GLU A 70 7.59 -9.96 31.70
N MET A 71 7.61 -9.49 30.44
CA MET A 71 6.39 -9.23 29.67
C MET A 71 5.69 -10.52 29.24
N VAL A 72 6.42 -11.64 29.13
CA VAL A 72 5.86 -12.97 28.88
C VAL A 72 5.13 -13.50 30.12
N HIS A 73 5.54 -13.11 31.33
CA HIS A 73 4.86 -13.54 32.55
C HIS A 73 3.36 -13.19 32.52
N GLY A 74 2.53 -14.18 32.83
CA GLY A 74 1.07 -14.05 32.82
C GLY A 74 0.41 -14.24 31.45
N LEU A 75 1.17 -14.45 30.37
CA LEU A 75 0.62 -15.00 29.13
C LEU A 75 0.77 -16.54 29.13
N GLU A 76 -0.18 -17.26 28.54
CA GLU A 76 -0.04 -18.69 28.30
C GLU A 76 1.07 -18.91 27.26
N VAL A 77 2.03 -19.79 27.52
CA VAL A 77 3.15 -20.08 26.62
C VAL A 77 3.02 -21.50 26.12
N MET A 78 2.99 -21.67 24.81
CA MET A 78 2.94 -22.99 24.18
C MET A 78 4.31 -23.68 24.31
N PRO A 79 4.34 -24.97 24.68
CA PRO A 79 5.59 -25.73 24.70
C PRO A 79 6.26 -25.73 23.32
N LEU A 80 7.55 -25.39 23.28
CA LEU A 80 8.33 -25.46 22.05
C LEU A 80 8.67 -26.91 21.71
N ARG A 81 8.61 -27.24 20.42
CA ARG A 81 9.13 -28.51 19.90
C ARG A 81 10.65 -28.42 19.86
N MET A 82 11.32 -29.22 20.66
CA MET A 82 12.78 -29.29 20.66
C MET A 82 13.29 -30.09 19.46
N THR A 83 14.22 -29.53 18.70
CA THR A 83 14.89 -30.20 17.56
C THR A 83 16.41 -30.02 17.65
N LEU A 84 17.15 -30.80 16.86
CA LEU A 84 18.60 -30.70 16.74
C LEU A 84 18.95 -29.97 15.45
N HIS A 85 19.40 -28.73 15.57
CA HIS A 85 19.88 -27.95 14.43
C HIS A 85 21.39 -27.75 14.53
N LYS A 86 22.16 -28.30 13.57
CA LYS A 86 23.64 -28.22 13.53
C LYS A 86 24.31 -28.68 14.85
N GLY A 87 23.73 -29.68 15.51
CA GLY A 87 24.23 -30.24 16.77
C GLY A 87 23.86 -29.46 18.03
N LEU A 88 23.07 -28.38 17.92
CA LEU A 88 22.52 -27.63 19.05
C LEU A 88 21.03 -27.94 19.21
N ALA A 89 20.57 -28.09 20.45
CA ALA A 89 19.15 -28.21 20.75
C ALA A 89 18.50 -26.83 20.62
N VAL A 90 17.54 -26.70 19.70
CA VAL A 90 16.81 -25.46 19.42
C VAL A 90 15.31 -25.73 19.62
N GLY A 91 14.61 -24.81 20.28
CA GLY A 91 13.17 -24.87 20.42
C GLY A 91 12.49 -24.16 19.26
N GLU A 92 11.57 -24.83 18.59
CA GLU A 92 10.76 -24.28 17.51
C GLU A 92 9.27 -24.28 17.85
N ILE A 93 8.51 -23.48 17.09
CA ILE A 93 7.06 -23.39 17.24
C ILE A 93 6.39 -24.75 16.95
N ASP A 94 5.48 -25.18 17.84
CA ASP A 94 4.65 -26.37 17.61
C ASP A 94 3.29 -25.96 17.03
N VAL A 95 3.25 -25.81 15.70
CA VAL A 95 2.06 -25.39 14.95
C VAL A 95 0.89 -26.35 15.19
N ALA A 96 1.14 -27.65 15.24
CA ALA A 96 0.10 -28.66 15.45
C ALA A 96 -0.50 -28.56 16.86
N ALA A 97 0.31 -28.34 17.89
CA ALA A 97 -0.17 -28.10 19.25
C ALA A 97 -0.99 -26.82 19.35
N ILE A 98 -0.56 -25.73 18.69
CA ILE A 98 -1.31 -24.46 18.66
C ILE A 98 -2.66 -24.65 17.97
N MET A 99 -2.70 -25.28 16.79
CA MET A 99 -3.95 -25.56 16.08
C MET A 99 -4.91 -26.42 16.91
N LYS A 100 -4.38 -27.39 17.67
CA LYS A 100 -5.18 -28.21 18.57
C LYS A 100 -5.71 -27.42 19.78
N ARG A 101 -4.93 -26.46 20.29
CA ARG A 101 -5.33 -25.55 21.38
C ARG A 101 -6.35 -24.51 20.92
N ALA A 102 -6.35 -24.16 19.63
CA ALA A 102 -7.28 -23.24 18.98
C ALA A 102 -7.49 -21.91 19.74
N PRO A 103 -6.42 -21.15 20.05
CA PRO A 103 -6.55 -19.83 20.68
C PRO A 103 -7.14 -18.79 19.71
N ASP A 104 -7.64 -17.68 20.24
CA ASP A 104 -8.04 -16.53 19.40
C ASP A 104 -6.81 -15.91 18.72
N LEU A 105 -5.70 -15.75 19.48
CA LEU A 105 -4.48 -15.07 19.03
C LEU A 105 -3.22 -15.83 19.44
N VAL A 106 -2.28 -15.99 18.50
CA VAL A 106 -0.93 -16.48 18.76
C VAL A 106 0.15 -15.44 18.41
N LEU A 107 1.14 -15.30 19.29
CA LEU A 107 2.31 -14.45 19.08
C LEU A 107 3.48 -15.24 18.50
N VAL A 108 4.07 -14.75 17.41
CA VAL A 108 5.14 -15.42 16.65
C VAL A 108 6.26 -14.44 16.29
N ASP A 109 7.39 -14.50 17.01
CA ASP A 109 8.54 -13.63 16.72
C ASP A 109 9.40 -14.15 15.55
N GLU A 110 10.17 -13.23 14.95
CA GLU A 110 11.09 -13.49 13.83
C GLU A 110 10.43 -14.19 12.61
N LEU A 111 9.46 -13.55 11.98
CA LEU A 111 8.70 -14.09 10.85
C LEU A 111 9.58 -14.58 9.67
N ALA A 112 10.76 -13.98 9.50
CA ALA A 112 11.71 -14.33 8.43
C ALA A 112 12.59 -15.55 8.75
N HIS A 113 12.46 -16.16 9.94
CA HIS A 113 13.27 -17.29 10.39
C HIS A 113 13.21 -18.47 9.42
N THR A 114 14.34 -19.15 9.29
CA THR A 114 14.48 -20.40 8.53
C THR A 114 14.37 -21.57 9.49
N ASN A 115 13.33 -22.37 9.30
CA ASN A 115 13.08 -23.50 10.18
C ASN A 115 14.14 -24.60 9.98
N PRO A 116 14.32 -25.49 10.98
CA PRO A 116 15.17 -26.66 10.86
C PRO A 116 14.74 -27.60 9.72
N GLU A 117 15.67 -28.42 9.24
CA GLU A 117 15.45 -29.33 8.11
C GLU A 117 14.35 -30.39 8.35
N ASP A 118 14.06 -30.71 9.62
CA ASP A 118 13.01 -31.66 10.04
C ASP A 118 11.64 -31.00 10.31
N ALA A 119 11.53 -29.69 10.07
CA ALA A 119 10.27 -28.96 10.18
C ALA A 119 9.36 -29.23 8.96
N SER A 120 8.05 -29.07 9.16
CA SER A 120 7.07 -29.26 8.08
C SER A 120 7.23 -28.24 6.96
N HIS A 121 7.60 -27.00 7.32
CA HIS A 121 7.88 -25.92 6.37
C HIS A 121 9.31 -25.40 6.52
N PRO A 122 9.97 -24.98 5.44
CA PRO A 122 11.31 -24.40 5.51
C PRO A 122 11.34 -22.99 6.12
N LYS A 123 10.23 -22.25 6.13
CA LYS A 123 10.17 -20.87 6.62
C LYS A 123 9.03 -20.65 7.63
N ARG A 124 9.31 -19.89 8.68
CA ARG A 124 8.33 -19.59 9.74
C ARG A 124 7.09 -18.85 9.25
N TYR A 125 7.21 -18.02 8.21
CA TYR A 125 6.03 -17.38 7.62
C TYR A 125 5.03 -18.40 7.05
N GLN A 126 5.46 -19.59 6.64
CA GLN A 126 4.57 -20.64 6.14
C GLN A 126 3.81 -21.31 7.29
N ASP A 127 4.47 -21.49 8.44
CA ASP A 127 3.79 -21.92 9.68
C ASP A 127 2.70 -20.91 10.09
N VAL A 128 3.00 -19.61 9.97
CA VAL A 128 2.03 -18.53 10.20
C VAL A 128 0.87 -18.60 9.21
N GLU A 129 1.14 -18.87 7.93
CA GLU A 129 0.09 -19.07 6.93
C GLU A 129 -0.87 -20.23 7.28
N ASP A 130 -0.34 -21.35 7.79
CA ASP A 130 -1.15 -22.48 8.25
C ASP A 130 -2.04 -22.11 9.45
N LEU A 131 -1.47 -21.37 10.42
CA LEU A 131 -2.23 -20.87 11.58
C LEU A 131 -3.36 -19.94 11.13
N LEU A 132 -3.08 -18.99 10.25
CA LEU A 132 -4.08 -18.09 9.68
C LEU A 132 -5.15 -18.87 8.90
N ALA A 133 -4.75 -19.86 8.10
CA ALA A 133 -5.68 -20.70 7.35
C ALA A 133 -6.64 -21.51 8.25
N SER A 134 -6.22 -21.82 9.47
CA SER A 134 -7.06 -22.48 10.49
C SER A 134 -8.03 -21.54 11.23
N GLY A 135 -7.96 -20.22 10.96
CA GLY A 135 -8.81 -19.20 11.58
C GLY A 135 -8.19 -18.50 12.79
N ILE A 136 -6.97 -18.88 13.20
CA ILE A 136 -6.27 -18.30 14.36
C ILE A 136 -5.65 -16.96 13.96
N HIS A 137 -5.85 -15.90 14.76
CA HIS A 137 -5.17 -14.62 14.52
C HIS A 137 -3.68 -14.75 14.87
N VAL A 138 -2.81 -14.12 14.09
CA VAL A 138 -1.36 -14.15 14.32
C VAL A 138 -0.82 -12.73 14.43
N TRP A 139 -0.08 -12.46 15.50
CA TRP A 139 0.75 -11.26 15.60
C TRP A 139 2.21 -11.66 15.53
N SER A 140 2.96 -11.02 14.63
CA SER A 140 4.35 -11.40 14.36
C SER A 140 5.28 -10.22 14.24
N THR A 141 6.60 -10.44 14.35
CA THR A 141 7.57 -9.37 14.14
C THR A 141 8.57 -9.67 13.03
N VAL A 142 8.99 -8.62 12.31
CA VAL A 142 9.98 -8.72 11.24
C VAL A 142 10.76 -7.41 11.10
N ASN A 143 12.01 -7.50 10.66
CA ASN A 143 12.79 -6.31 10.27
C ASN A 143 12.75 -6.11 8.75
N ILE A 144 12.82 -4.86 8.31
CA ILE A 144 12.82 -4.47 6.89
C ILE A 144 13.93 -5.15 6.07
N GLN A 145 15.06 -5.44 6.72
CA GLN A 145 16.22 -6.09 6.11
C GLN A 145 15.94 -7.48 5.53
N HIS A 146 14.86 -8.13 5.98
CA HIS A 146 14.51 -9.48 5.55
C HIS A 146 13.61 -9.49 4.31
N MET A 147 13.09 -8.34 3.88
CA MET A 147 12.31 -8.28 2.64
C MET A 147 13.19 -8.66 1.45
N GLU A 148 12.68 -9.56 0.61
CA GLU A 148 13.43 -10.11 -0.51
C GLU A 148 13.79 -9.01 -1.53
N SER A 149 12.85 -8.12 -1.87
CA SER A 149 13.09 -7.01 -2.80
C SER A 149 14.18 -6.03 -2.32
N LEU A 150 14.41 -5.94 -1.01
CA LEU A 150 15.32 -4.98 -0.40
C LEU A 150 16.70 -5.57 -0.09
N ASN A 151 16.93 -6.87 -0.32
CA ASN A 151 18.14 -7.56 0.12
C ASN A 151 19.43 -6.93 -0.44
N ASP A 152 19.45 -6.64 -1.75
CA ASP A 152 20.61 -6.04 -2.42
C ASP A 152 20.90 -4.63 -1.91
N LEU A 153 19.84 -3.83 -1.71
CA LEU A 153 19.96 -2.47 -1.20
C LEU A 153 20.46 -2.46 0.26
N VAL A 154 19.92 -3.35 1.09
CA VAL A 154 20.36 -3.54 2.48
C VAL A 154 21.83 -3.97 2.52
N ARG A 155 22.27 -4.86 1.64
CA ARG A 155 23.67 -5.26 1.53
C ARG A 155 24.56 -4.10 1.10
N GLN A 156 24.12 -3.26 0.16
CA GLN A 156 24.86 -2.08 -0.27
C GLN A 156 25.03 -1.06 0.86
N ILE A 157 23.98 -0.86 1.66
CA ILE A 157 23.98 0.07 2.81
C ILE A 157 24.84 -0.48 3.95
N THR A 158 24.61 -1.73 4.36
CA THR A 158 25.16 -2.29 5.60
C THR A 158 26.46 -3.07 5.42
N GLY A 159 26.77 -3.50 4.19
CA GLY A 159 27.85 -4.43 3.87
C GLY A 159 27.57 -5.88 4.28
N VAL A 160 26.45 -6.16 4.94
CA VAL A 160 26.10 -7.48 5.48
C VAL A 160 25.14 -8.20 4.53
N ARG A 161 25.38 -9.48 4.26
CA ARG A 161 24.45 -10.33 3.51
C ARG A 161 23.38 -10.87 4.45
N VAL A 162 22.12 -10.53 4.20
CA VAL A 162 20.98 -11.11 4.91
C VAL A 162 20.61 -12.43 4.23
N ARG A 163 20.79 -13.55 4.93
CA ARG A 163 20.50 -14.90 4.39
C ARG A 163 19.04 -15.29 4.54
N GLU A 164 18.42 -14.82 5.61
CA GLU A 164 17.03 -15.13 5.92
C GLU A 164 16.13 -14.07 5.32
N THR A 165 15.38 -14.44 4.30
CA THR A 165 14.46 -13.55 3.60
C THR A 165 13.01 -13.99 3.76
N ILE A 166 12.12 -13.04 3.52
CA ILE A 166 10.68 -13.22 3.43
C ILE A 166 10.18 -12.56 2.14
N PRO A 167 9.28 -13.19 1.38
CA PRO A 167 8.66 -12.55 0.22
C PRO A 167 7.86 -11.32 0.63
N ASP A 168 7.97 -10.25 -0.15
CA ASP A 168 7.25 -9.00 0.05
C ASP A 168 5.73 -9.20 0.16
N THR A 169 5.20 -10.17 -0.58
CA THR A 169 3.77 -10.52 -0.59
C THR A 169 3.23 -10.91 0.79
N ILE A 170 4.05 -11.46 1.68
CA ILE A 170 3.62 -11.79 3.04
C ILE A 170 3.31 -10.52 3.84
N ILE A 171 4.09 -9.46 3.64
CA ILE A 171 3.88 -8.18 4.32
C ILE A 171 2.67 -7.45 3.71
N GLN A 172 2.57 -7.45 2.38
CA GLN A 172 1.45 -6.85 1.64
C GLN A 172 0.10 -7.49 2.02
N ASN A 173 0.08 -8.83 2.13
CA ASN A 173 -1.14 -9.58 2.43
C ASN A 173 -1.55 -9.56 3.90
N ALA A 174 -0.71 -9.05 4.81
CA ALA A 174 -1.12 -8.94 6.22
C ALA A 174 -2.28 -7.94 6.36
N ASP A 175 -3.15 -8.14 7.35
CA ASP A 175 -4.30 -7.25 7.58
C ASP A 175 -3.89 -5.91 8.22
N GLU A 176 -2.76 -5.90 8.94
CA GLU A 176 -2.23 -4.71 9.59
C GLU A 176 -0.70 -4.78 9.69
N VAL A 177 -0.02 -3.70 9.29
CA VAL A 177 1.42 -3.52 9.54
C VAL A 177 1.60 -2.31 10.45
N ARG A 178 2.12 -2.58 11.64
CA ARG A 178 2.45 -1.56 12.62
C ARG A 178 3.94 -1.27 12.58
N LEU A 179 4.31 -0.08 12.12
CA LEU A 179 5.71 0.36 12.13
C LEU A 179 6.16 0.69 13.55
N ILE A 180 7.22 0.03 14.00
CA ILE A 180 7.91 0.30 15.26
C ILE A 180 9.18 1.08 14.96
N ASP A 181 9.11 2.37 15.19
CA ASP A 181 10.15 3.32 14.84
C ASP A 181 10.91 3.81 16.08
N LEU A 182 12.22 3.98 15.92
CA LEU A 182 13.12 4.54 16.92
C LEU A 182 14.18 5.36 16.18
N THR A 183 14.58 6.50 16.73
CA THR A 183 15.63 7.29 16.06
C THR A 183 16.95 6.51 16.02
N PRO A 184 17.74 6.65 14.94
CA PRO A 184 19.06 6.01 14.83
C PRO A 184 19.94 6.24 16.06
N GLU A 185 19.95 7.47 16.60
CA GLU A 185 20.74 7.84 17.77
C GLU A 185 20.27 7.11 19.03
N ALA A 186 18.95 7.01 19.24
CA ALA A 186 18.39 6.29 20.38
C ALA A 186 18.67 4.79 20.28
N LEU A 187 18.64 4.21 19.07
CA LEU A 187 18.99 2.80 18.87
C LEU A 187 20.47 2.54 19.17
N VAL A 188 21.37 3.43 18.72
CA VAL A 188 22.81 3.35 19.01
C VAL A 188 23.08 3.47 20.52
N ASP A 189 22.43 4.42 21.19
CA ASP A 189 22.55 4.58 22.64
C ASP A 189 22.05 3.33 23.39
N ARG A 190 20.93 2.76 22.94
CA ARG A 190 20.37 1.52 23.49
C ARG A 190 21.32 0.33 23.30
N LEU A 191 22.02 0.25 22.16
CA LEU A 191 23.04 -0.75 21.91
C LEU A 191 24.28 -0.56 22.82
N LYS A 192 24.76 0.68 22.98
CA LYS A 192 25.90 1.02 23.86
C LYS A 192 25.63 0.68 25.32
N ARG A 193 24.38 0.78 25.77
CA ARG A 193 23.95 0.37 27.11
C ARG A 193 23.79 -1.15 27.27
N GLY A 194 24.17 -1.96 26.27
CA GLY A 194 24.08 -3.42 26.31
C GLY A 194 22.66 -3.97 26.21
N LYS A 195 21.65 -3.16 25.83
CA LYS A 195 20.23 -3.56 25.83
C LYS A 195 19.79 -4.32 24.56
N ILE A 196 20.68 -4.56 23.59
CA ILE A 196 20.35 -5.17 22.28
C ILE A 196 21.29 -6.33 21.92
N TYR A 197 22.61 -6.18 22.09
CA TYR A 197 23.58 -7.26 21.90
C TYR A 197 24.51 -7.34 23.11
N GLN A 198 24.74 -8.55 23.61
CA GLN A 198 25.65 -8.80 24.73
C GLN A 198 27.06 -9.23 24.28
N ARG A 199 27.24 -9.61 23.00
CA ARG A 199 28.55 -10.01 22.42
C ARG A 199 28.89 -9.15 21.21
N ASN A 200 30.15 -8.73 21.09
CA ASN A 200 30.73 -7.99 19.96
C ASN A 200 30.02 -6.67 19.59
N ILE A 201 29.66 -5.86 20.60
CA ILE A 201 29.01 -4.56 20.44
C ILE A 201 29.82 -3.64 19.50
N ASP A 202 31.14 -3.58 19.67
CA ASP A 202 32.01 -2.72 18.87
C ASP A 202 32.01 -3.11 17.38
N GLN A 203 32.00 -4.40 17.07
CA GLN A 203 31.92 -4.89 15.69
C GLN A 203 30.53 -4.64 15.07
N ALA A 204 29.47 -4.76 15.87
CA ALA A 204 28.11 -4.47 15.44
C ALA A 204 27.93 -2.97 15.15
N LEU A 205 28.47 -2.09 16.01
CA LEU A 205 28.52 -0.64 15.82
C LEU A 205 29.36 -0.21 14.62
N GLN A 206 30.47 -0.91 14.36
CA GLN A 206 31.33 -0.62 13.22
C GLN A 206 30.76 -1.06 11.87
N ASN A 207 29.72 -1.90 11.83
CA ASN A 207 29.11 -2.36 10.58
C ASN A 207 27.63 -1.96 10.50
N PHE A 208 26.74 -2.82 11.00
CA PHE A 208 25.30 -2.69 10.82
C PHE A 208 24.71 -1.46 11.54
N PHE A 209 25.15 -1.18 12.77
CA PHE A 209 24.56 -0.15 13.64
C PHE A 209 25.20 1.25 13.51
N ARG A 210 25.75 1.58 12.34
CA ARG A 210 26.16 2.96 12.05
C ARG A 210 24.93 3.83 11.87
N VAL A 211 24.97 5.07 12.38
CA VAL A 211 23.86 6.04 12.26
C VAL A 211 23.38 6.18 10.81
N GLY A 212 24.29 6.33 9.84
CA GLY A 212 23.92 6.42 8.43
C GLY A 212 23.18 5.19 7.89
N ASN A 213 23.59 3.98 8.31
CA ASN A 213 22.95 2.73 7.90
C ASN A 213 21.54 2.63 8.51
N LEU A 214 21.41 2.96 9.79
CA LEU A 214 20.13 2.94 10.50
C LEU A 214 19.17 4.00 9.95
N THR A 215 19.66 5.18 9.56
CA THR A 215 18.85 6.21 8.89
C THR A 215 18.30 5.68 7.57
N ALA A 216 19.14 5.05 6.75
CA ALA A 216 18.71 4.49 5.47
C ALA A 216 17.70 3.35 5.65
N LEU A 217 17.95 2.41 6.59
CA LEU A 217 17.00 1.34 6.91
C LEU A 217 15.67 1.88 7.46
N ARG A 218 15.69 2.96 8.24
CA ARG A 218 14.48 3.64 8.72
C ARG A 218 13.68 4.24 7.57
N GLU A 219 14.36 4.88 6.62
CA GLU A 219 13.70 5.40 5.41
C GLU A 219 13.07 4.27 4.59
N LEU A 220 13.77 3.14 4.42
CA LEU A 220 13.21 1.97 3.74
C LEU A 220 11.98 1.42 4.46
N ALA A 221 12.02 1.35 5.80
CA ALA A 221 10.88 0.89 6.58
C ALA A 221 9.66 1.81 6.45
N LEU A 222 9.87 3.14 6.46
CA LEU A 222 8.82 4.13 6.25
C LEU A 222 8.23 4.04 4.83
N ARG A 223 9.09 3.88 3.81
CA ARG A 223 8.66 3.75 2.41
C ARG A 223 7.86 2.47 2.19
N ALA A 224 8.33 1.33 2.69
CA ALA A 224 7.62 0.05 2.54
C ALA A 224 6.20 0.08 3.15
N VAL A 225 6.01 0.78 4.28
CA VAL A 225 4.67 0.93 4.88
C VAL A 225 3.80 1.92 4.10
N ALA A 226 4.40 2.98 3.55
CA ALA A 226 3.68 3.91 2.68
C ALA A 226 3.18 3.21 1.42
N ASP A 227 4.02 2.39 0.78
CA ASP A 227 3.67 1.64 -0.43
C ASP A 227 2.59 0.57 -0.14
N ASP A 228 2.64 -0.10 1.03
CA ASP A 228 1.62 -1.07 1.47
C ASP A 228 0.26 -0.45 1.81
N THR A 229 0.22 0.83 2.21
CA THR A 229 -1.04 1.51 2.56
C THR A 229 -1.95 1.67 1.33
N ASP A 230 -1.38 1.85 0.14
CA ASP A 230 -2.14 2.05 -1.11
C ASP A 230 -2.91 0.77 -1.52
N ASP A 231 -2.30 -0.42 -1.44
CA ASP A 231 -2.91 -1.71 -1.82
C ASP A 231 -3.96 -2.20 -0.80
N ARG A 232 -3.79 -1.85 0.48
CA ARG A 232 -4.71 -2.26 1.57
C ARG A 232 -6.01 -1.49 1.59
N LEU A 233 -5.97 -0.21 1.25
CA LEU A 233 -7.16 0.61 1.11
C LEU A 233 -8.06 0.04 0.01
N GLU A 234 -7.48 -0.37 -1.12
CA GLU A 234 -8.21 -1.02 -2.22
C GLU A 234 -8.88 -2.33 -1.76
N SER A 235 -8.14 -3.17 -1.04
CA SER A 235 -8.67 -4.45 -0.49
C SER A 235 -9.74 -4.26 0.60
N TYR A 236 -9.59 -3.29 1.50
CA TYR A 236 -10.61 -2.93 2.50
C TYR A 236 -11.90 -2.41 1.85
N MET A 237 -11.77 -1.66 0.76
CA MET A 237 -12.89 -1.09 0.02
C MET A 237 -13.68 -2.13 -0.77
N HIS A 238 -12.99 -3.08 -1.41
CA HIS A 238 -13.66 -4.24 -2.00
C HIS A 238 -14.44 -5.07 -0.96
N ARG A 239 -13.92 -5.19 0.28
CA ARG A 239 -14.61 -5.88 1.38
C ARG A 239 -15.88 -5.17 1.85
N HIS A 240 -15.93 -3.85 1.81
CA HIS A 240 -17.04 -3.05 2.35
C HIS A 240 -17.99 -2.48 1.28
N ALA A 241 -17.77 -2.80 -0.01
CA ALA A 241 -18.60 -2.36 -1.13
C ALA A 241 -18.91 -0.85 -1.11
N ILE A 242 -17.91 -0.03 -0.75
CA ILE A 242 -18.12 1.41 -0.60
C ILE A 242 -17.94 2.11 -1.95
N GLU A 243 -19.05 2.47 -2.59
CA GLU A 243 -19.06 3.19 -3.87
C GLU A 243 -18.73 4.68 -3.72
N GLY A 244 -17.73 5.15 -4.46
CA GLY A 244 -17.39 6.57 -4.61
C GLY A 244 -15.91 6.79 -4.95
N PRO A 245 -15.53 7.90 -5.62
CA PRO A 245 -14.12 8.23 -5.84
C PRO A 245 -13.47 8.61 -4.51
N TRP A 246 -12.41 7.92 -4.12
CA TRP A 246 -11.69 8.17 -2.87
C TRP A 246 -10.43 9.02 -3.08
N PRO A 247 -10.08 9.89 -2.12
CA PRO A 247 -9.01 10.87 -2.25
C PRO A 247 -7.61 10.33 -1.93
N THR A 248 -7.36 9.02 -2.09
CA THR A 248 -6.08 8.40 -1.70
C THR A 248 -5.04 8.45 -2.82
N GLN A 249 -5.46 8.46 -4.09
CA GLN A 249 -4.65 8.89 -5.21
C GLN A 249 -5.45 9.85 -6.07
N ASP A 250 -4.96 11.08 -6.19
CA ASP A 250 -5.55 12.03 -7.12
C ASP A 250 -5.47 11.45 -8.54
N ARG A 251 -6.56 11.60 -9.30
CA ARG A 251 -6.63 11.24 -10.72
C ARG A 251 -7.05 12.49 -11.46
N ILE A 252 -6.13 13.03 -12.26
CA ILE A 252 -6.34 14.29 -12.96
C ILE A 252 -6.74 13.99 -14.39
N MET A 253 -7.93 14.46 -14.77
CA MET A 253 -8.38 14.44 -16.15
C MET A 253 -8.31 15.84 -16.75
N VAL A 254 -7.82 15.95 -17.98
CA VAL A 254 -7.91 17.18 -18.79
C VAL A 254 -8.81 16.90 -19.99
N ALA A 255 -9.91 17.64 -20.08
CA ALA A 255 -10.76 17.61 -21.27
C ALA A 255 -10.19 18.57 -22.32
N VAL A 256 -9.77 18.04 -23.47
CA VAL A 256 -9.14 18.81 -24.54
C VAL A 256 -10.04 18.89 -25.77
N THR A 257 -10.04 20.06 -26.40
CA THR A 257 -10.69 20.34 -27.69
C THR A 257 -9.66 20.92 -28.66
N PRO A 258 -9.96 21.00 -29.98
CA PRO A 258 -9.12 21.68 -30.99
C PRO A 258 -8.90 23.20 -30.78
N SER A 259 -9.03 23.70 -29.56
CA SER A 259 -8.86 25.12 -29.24
C SER A 259 -7.38 25.52 -29.16
N PRO A 260 -7.05 26.78 -29.46
CA PRO A 260 -5.72 27.36 -29.20
C PRO A 260 -5.25 27.27 -27.74
N ASN A 261 -6.18 27.07 -26.80
CA ASN A 261 -5.88 26.96 -25.37
C ASN A 261 -5.46 25.57 -24.91
N GLY A 262 -5.59 24.54 -25.75
CA GLY A 262 -5.39 23.14 -25.36
C GLY A 262 -4.02 22.89 -24.71
N GLU A 263 -2.96 23.46 -25.27
CA GLU A 263 -1.60 23.35 -24.72
C GLU A 263 -1.50 23.88 -23.28
N ARG A 264 -2.15 25.00 -22.98
CA ARG A 264 -2.13 25.59 -21.65
C ARG A 264 -2.90 24.74 -20.63
N LEU A 265 -4.02 24.14 -21.06
CA LEU A 265 -4.79 23.20 -20.25
C LEU A 265 -3.95 21.96 -19.92
N LEU A 266 -3.31 21.38 -20.93
CA LEU A 266 -2.42 20.23 -20.78
C LEU A 266 -1.26 20.54 -19.82
N ARG A 267 -0.56 21.66 -20.01
CA ARG A 267 0.52 22.08 -19.11
C ARG A 267 0.02 22.34 -17.69
N ARG A 268 -1.18 22.89 -17.51
CA ARG A 268 -1.77 23.13 -16.19
C ARG A 268 -2.14 21.82 -15.50
N GLY A 269 -2.85 20.93 -16.21
CA GLY A 269 -3.22 19.60 -15.72
C GLY A 269 -2.00 18.77 -15.37
N TYR A 270 -0.98 18.74 -16.23
CA TYR A 270 0.27 18.02 -16.00
C TYR A 270 1.01 18.52 -14.75
N ARG A 271 1.10 19.84 -14.54
CA ARG A 271 1.70 20.40 -13.31
C ARG A 271 0.93 20.00 -12.06
N THR A 272 -0.40 20.01 -12.12
CA THR A 272 -1.25 19.56 -11.01
C THR A 272 -1.02 18.07 -10.75
N ALA A 273 -1.03 17.25 -11.80
CA ALA A 273 -0.82 15.81 -11.69
C ALA A 273 0.55 15.47 -11.09
N ARG A 274 1.62 16.11 -11.56
CA ARG A 274 2.97 15.93 -11.00
C ARG A 274 3.08 16.33 -9.53
N ARG A 275 2.43 17.42 -9.12
CA ARG A 275 2.44 17.88 -7.73
C ARG A 275 1.73 16.92 -6.80
N LEU A 276 0.64 16.31 -7.27
CA LEU A 276 -0.19 15.38 -6.50
C LEU A 276 0.24 13.91 -6.68
N ARG A 277 1.28 13.65 -7.49
CA ARG A 277 1.68 12.30 -7.92
C ARG A 277 0.50 11.49 -8.49
N ALA A 278 -0.39 12.20 -9.17
CA ALA A 278 -1.62 11.67 -9.72
C ALA A 278 -1.43 10.98 -11.06
N GLU A 279 -2.30 10.02 -11.35
CA GLU A 279 -2.48 9.56 -12.73
C GLU A 279 -3.01 10.71 -13.61
N PHE A 280 -2.53 10.76 -14.85
CA PHE A 280 -2.79 11.87 -15.76
C PHE A 280 -3.51 11.40 -17.02
N TYR A 281 -4.77 11.80 -17.15
CA TYR A 281 -5.65 11.46 -18.26
C TYR A 281 -5.88 12.67 -19.16
N VAL A 282 -5.86 12.45 -20.47
CA VAL A 282 -6.26 13.44 -21.48
C VAL A 282 -7.40 12.86 -22.28
N VAL A 283 -8.57 13.49 -22.15
CA VAL A 283 -9.82 13.00 -22.74
C VAL A 283 -10.27 13.94 -23.84
N VAL A 284 -10.56 13.37 -25.00
CA VAL A 284 -11.14 14.06 -26.15
C VAL A 284 -12.48 13.42 -26.48
N VAL A 285 -13.53 14.22 -26.60
CA VAL A 285 -14.85 13.75 -27.03
C VAL A 285 -15.11 14.23 -28.45
N ARG A 286 -15.31 13.29 -29.37
CA ARG A 286 -15.73 13.55 -30.75
C ARG A 286 -17.26 13.35 -30.87
N PRO A 287 -17.99 14.21 -31.61
CA PRO A 287 -19.39 13.97 -31.93
C PRO A 287 -19.55 12.69 -32.76
N GLU A 288 -20.65 11.97 -32.58
CA GLU A 288 -20.98 10.80 -33.41
C GLU A 288 -21.48 11.27 -34.78
N GLY A 289 -20.97 10.68 -35.86
CA GLY A 289 -21.45 10.94 -37.22
C GLY A 289 -20.85 12.14 -37.94
N HIS A 290 -19.91 12.88 -37.35
CA HIS A 290 -19.09 13.88 -38.04
C HIS A 290 -17.65 13.35 -38.20
N PRO A 291 -17.20 12.97 -39.42
CA PRO A 291 -15.90 12.31 -39.56
C PRO A 291 -14.68 13.23 -39.45
N VAL A 292 -14.82 14.56 -39.47
CA VAL A 292 -13.64 15.43 -39.55
C VAL A 292 -13.92 16.77 -38.86
N PHE A 293 -13.05 17.16 -37.92
CA PHE A 293 -12.90 18.59 -37.62
C PHE A 293 -12.39 19.31 -38.87
N ALA A 294 -12.42 20.65 -38.95
CA ALA A 294 -11.72 21.33 -40.04
C ALA A 294 -10.24 20.90 -40.06
N THR A 295 -9.58 20.87 -41.22
CA THR A 295 -8.17 20.40 -41.33
C THR A 295 -7.22 21.09 -40.35
N ASP A 296 -7.44 22.37 -40.07
CA ASP A 296 -6.67 23.15 -39.09
C ASP A 296 -6.95 22.70 -37.64
N ASP A 297 -8.19 22.32 -37.34
CA ASP A 297 -8.60 21.81 -36.02
C ASP A 297 -8.03 20.40 -35.78
N GLU A 298 -8.00 19.53 -36.80
CA GLU A 298 -7.41 18.19 -36.67
C GLU A 298 -5.90 18.28 -36.45
N THR A 299 -5.22 19.18 -37.16
CA THR A 299 -3.79 19.47 -36.96
C THR A 299 -3.52 19.95 -35.54
N ARG A 300 -4.33 20.88 -35.02
CA ARG A 300 -4.23 21.39 -33.63
C ARG A 300 -4.46 20.29 -32.60
N LEU A 301 -5.50 19.48 -32.80
CA LEU A 301 -5.83 18.38 -31.89
C LEU A 301 -4.70 17.35 -31.85
N THR A 302 -4.15 16.99 -33.02
CA THR A 302 -3.01 16.08 -33.13
C THR A 302 -1.81 16.61 -32.36
N ALA A 303 -1.48 17.91 -32.51
CA ALA A 303 -0.41 18.54 -31.76
C ALA A 303 -0.62 18.48 -30.23
N HIS A 304 -1.87 18.68 -29.77
CA HIS A 304 -2.22 18.55 -28.35
C HIS A 304 -2.05 17.11 -27.84
N LEU A 305 -2.47 16.11 -28.63
CA LEU A 305 -2.31 14.70 -28.28
C LEU A 305 -0.84 14.30 -28.22
N THR A 306 -0.02 14.69 -29.19
CA THR A 306 1.43 14.45 -29.16
C THR A 306 2.08 15.08 -27.92
N LEU A 307 1.67 16.30 -27.56
CA LEU A 307 2.16 16.95 -26.33
C LEU A 307 1.73 16.18 -25.07
N ALA A 308 0.51 15.65 -25.04
CA ALA A 308 0.01 14.84 -23.95
C ALA A 308 0.79 13.52 -23.81
N GLU A 309 1.10 12.83 -24.91
CA GLU A 309 1.94 11.63 -24.91
C GLU A 309 3.34 11.92 -24.35
N GLN A 310 3.96 13.03 -24.76
CA GLN A 310 5.27 13.46 -24.24
C GLN A 310 5.23 13.77 -22.73
N MET A 311 4.07 14.15 -22.20
CA MET A 311 3.85 14.35 -20.77
C MET A 311 3.53 13.04 -20.02
N GLY A 312 3.46 11.91 -20.72
CA GLY A 312 3.09 10.61 -20.15
C GLY A 312 1.61 10.48 -19.81
N ALA A 313 0.74 11.23 -20.51
CA ALA A 313 -0.70 11.12 -20.32
C ALA A 313 -1.28 9.82 -20.89
N GLN A 314 -2.29 9.27 -20.23
CA GLN A 314 -3.17 8.27 -20.81
C GLN A 314 -4.22 8.98 -21.68
N ILE A 315 -4.16 8.75 -22.99
CA ILE A 315 -5.05 9.42 -23.95
C ILE A 315 -6.28 8.57 -24.19
N VAL A 316 -7.45 9.17 -24.02
CA VAL A 316 -8.74 8.53 -24.28
C VAL A 316 -9.55 9.36 -25.27
N GLN A 317 -10.03 8.69 -26.31
CA GLN A 317 -10.88 9.28 -27.33
C GLN A 317 -12.27 8.66 -27.24
N LEU A 318 -13.24 9.47 -26.84
CA LEU A 318 -14.64 9.06 -26.71
C LEU A 318 -15.44 9.57 -27.92
N GLN A 319 -16.45 8.81 -28.32
CA GLN A 319 -17.43 9.26 -29.32
C GLN A 319 -18.78 9.44 -28.62
N ASN A 320 -19.29 10.67 -28.59
CA ASN A 320 -20.59 10.96 -28.00
C ASN A 320 -21.11 12.33 -28.44
N ASN A 321 -22.40 12.43 -28.74
CA ASN A 321 -23.06 13.70 -29.05
C ASN A 321 -23.29 14.60 -27.81
N ARG A 322 -23.28 14.03 -26.60
CA ARG A 322 -23.40 14.74 -25.33
C ARG A 322 -22.06 14.76 -24.60
N VAL A 323 -21.25 15.77 -24.92
CA VAL A 323 -19.88 15.92 -24.39
C VAL A 323 -19.81 15.90 -22.87
N ALA A 324 -20.67 16.67 -22.19
CA ALA A 324 -20.70 16.72 -20.74
C ALA A 324 -20.98 15.35 -20.12
N HIS A 325 -21.96 14.62 -20.67
CA HIS A 325 -22.31 13.29 -20.17
C HIS A 325 -21.18 12.27 -20.37
N ALA A 326 -20.51 12.29 -21.53
CA ALA A 326 -19.38 11.41 -21.79
C ALA A 326 -18.20 11.70 -20.85
N LEU A 327 -17.87 12.98 -20.61
CA LEU A 327 -16.82 13.36 -19.68
C LEU A 327 -17.15 12.95 -18.24
N VAL A 328 -18.40 13.13 -17.80
CA VAL A 328 -18.82 12.74 -16.43
C VAL A 328 -18.87 11.23 -16.28
N GLN A 329 -19.35 10.50 -17.28
CA GLN A 329 -19.37 9.04 -17.27
C GLN A 329 -17.95 8.49 -17.17
N PHE A 330 -17.04 8.95 -18.04
CA PHE A 330 -15.63 8.57 -17.97
C PHE A 330 -15.02 8.94 -16.61
N ALA A 331 -15.31 10.14 -16.12
CA ALA A 331 -14.79 10.59 -14.83
C ALA A 331 -15.25 9.70 -13.66
N ARG A 332 -16.47 9.17 -13.72
CA ARG A 332 -17.00 8.22 -12.72
C ARG A 332 -16.38 6.83 -12.87
N GLU A 333 -16.33 6.30 -14.08
CA GLU A 333 -15.77 4.97 -14.39
C GLU A 333 -14.28 4.87 -14.05
N HIS A 334 -13.53 5.96 -14.23
CA HIS A 334 -12.09 6.04 -13.93
C HIS A 334 -11.77 6.74 -12.60
N HIS A 335 -12.78 6.97 -11.74
CA HIS A 335 -12.63 7.59 -10.42
C HIS A 335 -11.81 8.89 -10.41
N ILE A 336 -12.02 9.75 -11.42
CA ILE A 336 -11.32 11.03 -11.56
C ILE A 336 -11.66 11.95 -10.37
N THR A 337 -10.63 12.44 -9.68
CA THR A 337 -10.77 13.33 -8.52
C THR A 337 -10.81 14.79 -8.92
N GLN A 338 -10.07 15.17 -9.97
CA GLN A 338 -10.09 16.53 -10.51
C GLN A 338 -10.18 16.57 -12.03
N MET A 339 -11.04 17.45 -12.53
CA MET A 339 -11.25 17.70 -13.95
C MET A 339 -10.79 19.11 -14.32
N VAL A 340 -9.84 19.20 -15.25
CA VAL A 340 -9.39 20.48 -15.83
C VAL A 340 -10.11 20.71 -17.15
N MET A 341 -10.81 21.83 -17.25
CA MET A 341 -11.54 22.24 -18.45
C MET A 341 -11.14 23.66 -18.87
N GLY A 342 -11.17 23.92 -20.16
CA GLY A 342 -11.04 25.29 -20.69
C GLY A 342 -12.36 26.02 -20.69
N GLU A 343 -12.31 27.33 -20.43
CA GLU A 343 -13.40 28.24 -20.77
C GLU A 343 -13.74 28.10 -22.27
N SER A 344 -15.03 28.10 -22.63
CA SER A 344 -15.43 27.95 -24.02
C SER A 344 -15.09 29.21 -24.82
N LEU A 345 -14.48 29.06 -26.00
CA LEU A 345 -14.29 30.16 -26.96
C LEU A 345 -15.59 30.56 -27.70
N ARG A 346 -16.73 29.95 -27.35
CA ARG A 346 -17.99 30.20 -28.04
C ARG A 346 -18.56 31.54 -27.62
N THR A 347 -19.13 32.27 -28.57
CA THR A 347 -19.79 33.55 -28.32
C THR A 347 -20.93 33.33 -27.31
N ARG A 348 -21.12 34.25 -26.35
CA ARG A 348 -22.19 34.17 -25.31
C ARG A 348 -23.59 33.81 -25.84
N TRP A 349 -23.89 34.16 -27.09
CA TRP A 349 -25.13 33.78 -27.79
C TRP A 349 -25.25 32.29 -28.15
N GLN A 350 -24.15 31.63 -28.48
CA GLN A 350 -24.11 30.18 -28.75
C GLN A 350 -24.17 29.35 -27.46
N GLU A 351 -23.69 29.88 -26.33
CA GLU A 351 -23.84 29.25 -25.00
C GLU A 351 -25.29 29.26 -24.52
N ILE A 352 -26.05 30.32 -24.84
CA ILE A 352 -27.49 30.41 -24.50
C ILE A 352 -28.32 29.39 -25.28
N TRP A 353 -27.95 29.08 -26.53
CA TRP A 353 -28.71 28.16 -27.39
C TRP A 353 -28.34 26.67 -27.23
N ARG A 354 -27.13 26.33 -26.78
CA ARG A 354 -26.66 24.94 -26.67
C ARG A 354 -26.24 24.50 -25.27
N GLY A 355 -26.29 25.40 -24.28
CA GLY A 355 -25.80 25.15 -22.93
C GLY A 355 -24.27 25.24 -22.82
N SER A 356 -23.78 25.59 -21.64
CA SER A 356 -22.35 25.52 -21.32
C SER A 356 -22.02 24.12 -20.84
N VAL A 357 -21.10 23.43 -21.54
CA VAL A 357 -20.61 22.10 -21.16
C VAL A 357 -20.09 22.11 -19.72
N ILE A 358 -19.49 23.21 -19.27
CA ILE A 358 -19.01 23.39 -17.89
C ILE A 358 -20.18 23.39 -16.91
N ASN A 359 -21.26 24.13 -17.20
CA ASN A 359 -22.45 24.17 -16.33
C ASN A 359 -23.18 22.83 -16.30
N GLU A 360 -23.20 22.11 -17.40
CA GLU A 360 -23.79 20.78 -17.48
C GLU A 360 -22.95 19.75 -16.69
N VAL A 361 -21.62 19.78 -16.83
CA VAL A 361 -20.71 18.97 -16.01
C VAL A 361 -20.90 19.28 -14.53
N LEU A 362 -20.88 20.55 -14.12
CA LEU A 362 -21.10 20.97 -12.72
C LEU A 362 -22.44 20.48 -12.13
N ARG A 363 -23.49 20.36 -12.95
CA ARG A 363 -24.79 19.82 -12.52
C ARG A 363 -24.79 18.29 -12.42
N LEU A 364 -23.97 17.61 -13.22
CA LEU A 364 -23.91 16.15 -13.31
C LEU A 364 -22.84 15.54 -12.37
N THR A 365 -21.89 16.34 -11.88
CA THR A 365 -20.84 15.88 -10.97
C THR A 365 -21.13 16.25 -9.51
N SER A 366 -21.04 15.26 -8.63
CA SER A 366 -20.87 15.43 -7.20
C SER A 366 -19.54 14.76 -6.82
N ASN A 367 -18.69 15.43 -6.03
CA ASN A 367 -17.39 14.93 -5.55
C ASN A 367 -16.23 14.89 -6.59
N ILE A 368 -16.22 15.79 -7.58
CA ILE A 368 -15.07 15.99 -8.49
C ILE A 368 -14.73 17.48 -8.49
N ASP A 369 -13.47 17.82 -8.22
CA ASP A 369 -13.00 19.21 -8.28
C ASP A 369 -12.86 19.65 -9.73
N ILE A 370 -13.54 20.74 -10.10
CA ILE A 370 -13.51 21.27 -11.46
C ILE A 370 -12.66 22.53 -11.50
N LEU A 371 -11.52 22.45 -12.21
CA LEU A 371 -10.66 23.59 -12.48
C LEU A 371 -10.93 24.15 -13.88
N VAL A 372 -11.55 25.33 -13.92
CA VAL A 372 -11.77 26.07 -15.17
C VAL A 372 -10.59 27.02 -15.42
N VAL A 373 -9.92 26.88 -16.56
CA VAL A 373 -8.80 27.76 -16.96
C VAL A 373 -9.29 28.80 -17.96
N GLY A 374 -9.37 30.06 -17.53
CA GLY A 374 -9.88 31.18 -18.34
C GLY A 374 -8.90 31.72 -19.38
N HIS A 375 -9.41 32.32 -20.46
CA HIS A 375 -8.61 32.83 -21.59
C HIS A 375 -7.68 34.02 -21.24
N GLU A 376 -6.52 34.08 -21.89
CA GLU A 376 -5.68 35.28 -21.84
C GLU A 376 -6.28 36.35 -22.77
N ARG A 377 -6.83 37.42 -22.18
CA ARG A 377 -7.28 38.58 -22.98
C ARG A 377 -6.02 39.34 -23.42
N LYS A 378 -5.73 39.30 -24.72
CA LYS A 378 -4.82 40.29 -25.32
C LYS A 378 -5.51 41.64 -25.18
N TRP A 379 -4.99 42.51 -24.32
CA TRP A 379 -5.33 43.92 -24.35
C TRP A 379 -4.87 44.47 -25.71
N GLN A 380 -5.81 44.89 -26.56
CA GLN A 380 -5.53 45.71 -27.73
C GLN A 380 -5.53 47.18 -27.32
#